data_AF-A0A2P5LFT4-F1
#
_entry.id   AF-A0A2P5LFT4-F1
#
_cell.length_a   1.000
_cell.length_b   1.000
_cell.length_c   1.000
_cell.angle_alpha   90.00
_cell.angle_beta   90.00
_cell.angle_gamma   90.00
#
_symmetry.space_group_name_H-M   'P 1'
#
loop_
_entity.id
_entity.type
_entity.pdbx_description
1 polymer ?
#
loop_
_entity_poly.entity_id
_entity_poly.type
_entity_poly.pdbx_seq_one_letter_code
_entity_poly.pdbx_strand_id
1 'polypeptide(L)' 'MLSLDGYLHVIGLELLTILGLVTPLLNDKASKRVLSSALLLVLTFMLMHFVTHLLPDKIADFIYSAHHGYRSIKT' A
#
# COMPACT_ATOMS: atom_id res chain seq x y z
N MET A 1 4.13 11.96 -14.04
CA MET A 1 4.62 12.37 -12.72
C MET A 1 4.12 11.34 -11.72
N LEU A 2 4.98 10.78 -10.87
CA LEU A 2 4.52 9.89 -9.80
C LEU A 2 3.58 10.69 -8.89
N SER A 3 2.34 10.20 -8.72
CA SER A 3 1.38 10.80 -7.79
C SER A 3 1.93 10.73 -6.37
N LEU A 4 1.48 11.63 -5.50
CA LEU A 4 1.84 11.64 -4.07
C LEU A 4 1.63 10.25 -3.43
N ASP A 5 0.55 9.57 -3.82
CA ASP A 5 0.24 8.18 -3.46
C ASP A 5 1.33 7.18 -3.83
N GLY A 6 1.94 7.34 -5.00
CA GLY A 6 3.03 6.49 -5.49
C GLY A 6 4.31 6.69 -4.67
N TYR A 7 4.65 7.93 -4.32
CA TYR A 7 5.78 8.21 -3.44
C TYR A 7 5.57 7.62 -2.04
N LEU A 8 4.36 7.75 -1.48
CA LEU A 8 4.05 7.20 -0.16
C LEU A 8 4.14 5.66 -0.16
N HIS A 9 3.71 5.02 -1.24
CA HIS A 9 3.86 3.58 -1.42
C HIS A 9 5.32 3.13 -1.50
N VAL A 10 6.14 3.84 -2.29
CA VAL A 10 7.57 3.52 -2.44
C VAL A 10 8.30 3.67 -1.11
N ILE A 11 8.09 4.79 -0.41
CA ILE A 11 8.71 5.05 0.90
C ILE A 11 8.26 4.01 1.92
N GLY A 12 6.97 3.67 1.95
CA GLY A 12 6.44 2.63 2.84
C GLY A 12 7.08 1.25 2.57
N LEU A 13 7.26 0.90 1.30
CA LEU A 13 7.85 -0.38 0.88
C LEU A 13 9.35 -0.44 1.21
N GLU A 14 10.10 0.65 0.99
CA GLU A 14 11.50 0.77 1.43
C GLU A 14 11.62 0.62 2.95
N LEU A 15 10.75 1.28 3.72
CA LEU A 15 10.74 1.18 5.18
C LEU A 15 10.49 -0.25 5.65
N LEU A 16 9.48 -0.93 5.06
CA LEU A 16 9.15 -2.33 5.34
C LEU A 16 10.32 -3.27 5.00
N THR A 17 11.02 -3.01 3.89
CA THR A 17 12.16 -3.82 3.45
C THR A 17 13.32 -3.70 4.43
N ILE A 18 13.66 -2.48 4.86
CA ILE A 18 14.72 -2.23 5.84
C ILE A 18 14.36 -2.85 7.19
N LEU A 19 13.13 -2.65 7.68
CA LEU A 19 12.68 -3.26 8.94
C LEU A 19 12.70 -4.78 8.88
N GLY A 20 12.26 -5.37 7.76
CA GLY A 20 12.28 -6.82 7.54
C GLY A 20 13.69 -7.40 7.52
N LEU A 21 14.66 -6.70 6.94
CA LEU A 21 16.07 -7.08 6.92
C LEU A 21 16.75 -6.95 8.30
N VAL A 22 16.40 -5.91 9.06
CA VAL A 22 16.95 -5.66 10.38
C VAL A 22 16.39 -6.65 11.42
N THR A 23 15.13 -7.05 11.31
CA THR A 23 14.46 -7.96 12.26
C THR A 23 15.20 -9.29 12.54
N PRO A 24 15.68 -10.06 11.54
CA PRO A 24 16.43 -11.29 11.79
C PRO A 24 17.84 -11.04 12.36
N LEU A 25 18.40 -9.85 12.14
CA LEU A 25 19.71 -9.45 12.68
C LEU A 25 19.67 -9.18 14.19
N LEU A 26 18.50 -8.91 14.76
CA LEU A 26 18.36 -8.73 16.21
C LEU A 26 18.20 -10.08 16.92
N ASN A 27 19.14 -10.37 17.81
CA ASN A 27 19.14 -11.57 18.64
C ASN A 27 18.27 -11.43 19.91
N ASP A 28 17.91 -10.19 20.27
CA ASP A 28 17.12 -9.89 21.45
C ASP A 28 15.60 -10.03 21.18
N LYS A 29 14.91 -10.79 22.05
CA LYS A 29 13.47 -11.07 21.94
C LYS A 29 12.60 -9.83 22.13
N ALA A 30 13.00 -8.89 23.00
CA ALA A 30 12.26 -7.66 23.21
C ALA A 30 12.36 -6.76 21.97
N SER A 31 13.56 -6.64 21.39
CA SER A 31 13.76 -5.82 20.20
C SER A 31 13.07 -6.41 18.96
N LYS A 32 13.05 -7.73 18.80
CA LYS A 32 12.22 -8.40 17.75
C LYS A 32 10.74 -8.10 17.90
N ARG A 33 10.22 -8.06 19.13
CA ARG A 33 8.80 -7.77 19.38
C ARG A 33 8.45 -6.33 19.02
N VAL A 34 9.32 -5.38 19.34
CA VAL A 34 9.15 -3.96 18.98
C VAL A 34 9.20 -3.77 17.46
N LEU A 35 10.16 -4.40 16.77
CA LEU A 35 10.26 -4.35 15.30
C LEU A 35 9.05 -4.98 14.61
N SER A 36 8.55 -6.10 15.13
CA SER A 36 7.35 -6.74 14.60
C SER A 36 6.11 -5.84 14.77
N SER A 37 5.95 -5.20 15.93
CA SER A 37 4.89 -4.20 16.13
C SER A 37 5.02 -3.00 15.20
N ALA A 38 6.24 -2.52 14.96
CA ALA A 38 6.50 -1.42 14.02
C ALA A 38 6.17 -1.81 12.57
N LEU A 39 6.57 -3.01 12.14
CA LEU A 39 6.19 -3.58 10.85
C LEU A 39 4.66 -3.64 10.70
N LEU A 40 3.96 -4.11 11.74
CA LEU A 40 2.51 -4.24 11.73
C LEU A 40 1.80 -2.88 11.64
N LEU A 41 2.34 -1.86 12.32
CA LEU A 41 1.87 -0.48 12.25
C LEU A 41 2.02 0.10 10.83
N VAL A 42 3.21 -0.04 10.24
CA VAL A 42 3.49 0.44 8.88
C VAL A 42 2.61 -0.28 7.87
N LEU A 43 2.46 -1.60 7.98
CA LEU A 43 1.59 -2.39 7.11
C LEU A 43 0.12 -1.94 7.23
N THR A 44 -0.37 -1.72 8.45
CA THR A 44 -1.74 -1.26 8.69
C THR A 44 -1.96 0.12 8.08
N PHE A 45 -1.00 1.04 8.23
CA PHE A 45 -1.06 2.36 7.63
C PHE A 45 -1.08 2.30 6.09
N MET A 46 -0.21 1.49 5.49
CA MET A 46 -0.21 1.29 4.03
C MET A 46 -1.53 0.68 3.54
N LEU A 47 -2.10 -0.28 4.27
CA LEU A 47 -3.39 -0.89 3.93
C LEU A 47 -4.52 0.13 3.99
N MET A 48 -4.56 0.94 5.06
CA MET A 48 -5.58 1.97 5.23
C MET A 48 -5.50 3.00 4.09
N HIS A 49 -4.30 3.48 3.78
CA HIS A 49 -4.05 4.38 2.67
C HIS A 49 -4.46 3.78 1.32
N PHE A 50 -4.17 2.49 1.10
CA PHE A 50 -4.60 1.78 -0.10
C PHE A 50 -6.13 1.73 -0.22
N VAL A 51 -6.83 1.42 0.87
CA VAL A 51 -8.30 1.33 0.89
C VAL A 51 -8.96 2.70 0.75
N THR A 52 -8.39 3.77 1.30
CA THR A 52 -8.99 5.11 1.27
C THR A 52 -8.71 5.89 -0.01
N HIS A 53 -7.56 5.69 -0.66
CA HIS A 53 -7.16 6.48 -1.82
C HIS A 53 -7.06 5.67 -3.11
N LEU A 54 -6.40 4.50 -3.07
CA LEU A 54 -6.14 3.72 -4.28
C LEU A 54 -7.34 2.87 -4.72
N LEU A 55 -8.04 2.27 -3.76
CA LEU A 55 -9.17 1.40 -4.04
C LEU A 55 -10.38 2.14 -4.64
N PRO A 56 -10.80 3.31 -4.15
CA PRO A 56 -11.93 4.05 -4.71
C PRO A 56 -11.64 4.53 -6.13
N ASP A 57 -10.41 5.02 -6.37
CA ASP A 57 -9.99 5.45 -7.71
C ASP A 57 -9.98 4.28 -8.70
N LYS A 58 -9.44 3.12 -8.31
CA LYS A 58 -9.45 1.92 -9.16
C LYS A 58 -10.87 1.40 -9.43
N ILE A 59 -11.76 1.47 -8.44
CA ILE A 59 -13.17 1.08 -8.59
C ILE A 59 -13.90 2.07 -9.50
N ALA A 60 -13.69 3.38 -9.32
CA ALA A 60 -14.28 4.42 -10.14
C ALA A 60 -13.84 4.27 -11.60
N ASP A 61 -12.54 4.04 -11.84
CA ASP A 61 -11.98 3.82 -13.17
C ASP A 61 -12.54 2.54 -13.82
N PHE A 62 -12.70 1.46 -13.05
CA PHE A 62 -13.35 0.23 -13.53
C PHE A 62 -14.82 0.46 -13.92
N ILE A 63 -15.60 1.13 -13.08
CA ILE A 63 -17.03 1.41 -13.33
C ILE A 63 -17.19 2.36 -14.52
N TYR A 64 -16.41 3.44 -14.59
CA TYR A 64 -16.49 4.41 -15.69
C TYR A 64 -15.96 3.85 -17.01
N SER A 65 -14.88 3.07 -16.99
CA SER A 65 -14.36 2.39 -18.18
C SER A 65 -15.36 1.34 -18.70
N ALA A 66 -15.99 0.57 -17.81
CA ALA A 66 -17.07 -0.34 -18.19
C ALA A 66 -18.28 0.41 -18.76
N HIS A 67 -18.62 1.58 -18.22
CA HIS A 67 -19.71 2.42 -18.71
C HIS A 67 -19.42 3.02 -20.11
N HIS A 68 -18.19 3.45 -20.37
CA HIS A 68 -17.74 3.90 -21.69
C HIS A 68 -17.67 2.75 -22.71
N GLY A 69 -17.17 1.59 -22.31
CA GLY A 69 -17.19 0.38 -23.14
C GLY A 69 -18.61 -0.03 -23.51
N TYR A 70 -19.55 0.01 -22.57
CA TYR A 70 -20.95 -0.34 -22.81
C TYR A 70 -21.67 0.67 -23.71
N ARG A 71 -21.34 1.97 -23.61
CA ARG A 71 -21.88 3.01 -24.50
C ARG A 71 -21.31 2.94 -25.92
N SER A 72 -20.04 2.55 -26.06
CA SER A 72 -19.37 2.38 -27.36
C SER A 72 -19.88 1.18 -28.17
N ILE A 73 -20.44 0.15 -27.53
CA ILE A 73 -20.96 -1.05 -28.21
C ILE A 73 -22.43 -0.85 -28.65
N LYS A 74 -23.13 0.15 -28.10
CA LYS A 74 -24.57 0.39 -28.33
C LYS A 74 -24.86 1.45 -29.42
N THR A 75 -23.82 2.12 -29.93
CA THR A 75 -23.84 2.98 -31.13
C THR A 75 -23.20 2.25 -32.29
#